data_AF-A0AAW5R0G7-F1
#
_entry.id   AF-A0AAW5R0G7-F1
#
_cell.length_a   1.000
_cell.length_b   1.000
_cell.length_c   1.000
_cell.angle_alpha   90.00
_cell.angle_beta   90.00
_cell.angle_gamma   90.00
#
_symmetry.space_group_name_H-M   'P 1'
#
loop_
_entity.id
_entity.type
_entity.pdbx_description
1 polymer ?
#
loop_
_entity_poly.entity_id
_entity_poly.type
_entity_poly.pdbx_seq_one_letter_code
_entity_poly.pdbx_strand_id
1 'polypeptide(L)'
;MIGPSAEDLLSDGRQSETALSVQRGTGRLLRTLGFSIVTEMPLASGRRADIVALSQAGDVWIVEIKSSLADLRADGKWPDYRWHCDRLYFAAPPELGRDIFPRDAGFIAADSYGAEILDEAPEHRLAGPTRKAMTLRFARLAALRLHSLADPAARFDEGSL
;
A
#
# COMPACT_ATOMS: atom_id res chain seq x y z
N MET A 1 15.09 -29.24 -7.18
CA MET A 1 14.26 -28.47 -6.23
C MET A 1 13.94 -27.16 -6.93
N ILE A 2 12.68 -26.93 -7.31
CA ILE A 2 12.29 -25.66 -7.95
C ILE A 2 12.21 -24.63 -6.82
N GLY A 3 13.02 -23.56 -6.90
CA GLY A 3 12.98 -22.48 -5.91
C GLY A 3 11.62 -21.76 -5.92
N PRO A 4 11.30 -20.97 -4.88
CA PRO A 4 10.06 -20.20 -4.84
C PRO A 4 9.94 -19.30 -6.09
N SER A 5 8.73 -19.22 -6.66
CA SER A 5 8.47 -18.36 -7.80
C SER A 5 8.52 -16.87 -7.40
N ALA A 6 8.67 -15.97 -8.36
CA ALA A 6 8.63 -14.52 -8.08
C ALA A 6 7.31 -14.07 -7.42
N GLU A 7 6.20 -14.77 -7.69
CA GLU A 7 4.92 -14.54 -7.02
C GLU A 7 4.96 -14.96 -5.54
N ASP A 8 5.61 -16.09 -5.20
CA ASP A 8 5.80 -16.56 -3.82
C ASP A 8 6.74 -15.64 -3.01
N LEU A 9 7.56 -14.83 -3.69
CA LEU A 9 8.46 -13.87 -3.06
C LEU A 9 7.74 -12.57 -2.68
N LEU A 10 6.64 -12.24 -3.35
CA LEU A 10 5.93 -10.96 -3.21
C LEU A 10 4.55 -11.08 -2.54
N SER A 11 4.00 -12.30 -2.45
CA SER A 11 2.74 -12.59 -1.77
C SER A 11 3.00 -13.20 -0.39
N ASP A 12 2.35 -12.65 0.65
CA ASP A 12 2.39 -13.22 2.01
C ASP A 12 1.37 -14.37 2.20
N GLY A 13 0.52 -14.62 1.20
CA GLY A 13 -0.50 -15.68 1.19
C GLY A 13 -1.78 -15.39 1.97
N ARG A 14 -1.90 -14.23 2.65
CA ARG A 14 -3.10 -13.86 3.42
C ARG A 14 -4.11 -13.00 2.65
N GLN A 15 -3.74 -12.48 1.48
CA GLN A 15 -4.60 -11.61 0.67
C GLN A 15 -5.63 -12.43 -0.13
N SER A 16 -6.87 -11.96 -0.19
CA SER A 16 -7.91 -12.53 -1.08
C SER A 16 -7.60 -12.22 -2.55
N GLU A 17 -8.16 -12.99 -3.49
CA GLU A 17 -8.05 -12.68 -4.93
C GLU A 17 -8.56 -11.27 -5.25
N THR A 18 -9.64 -10.85 -4.58
CA THR A 18 -10.19 -9.50 -4.67
C THR A 18 -9.20 -8.44 -4.19
N ALA A 19 -8.52 -8.66 -3.06
CA ALA A 19 -7.51 -7.75 -2.56
C ALA A 19 -6.33 -7.62 -3.54
N LEU A 20 -5.85 -8.74 -4.09
CA LEU A 20 -4.78 -8.76 -5.10
C LEU A 20 -5.19 -8.02 -6.39
N SER A 21 -6.44 -8.19 -6.82
CA SER A 21 -7.03 -7.49 -7.96
C SER A 21 -7.02 -5.97 -7.75
N VAL A 22 -7.55 -5.50 -6.62
CA VAL A 22 -7.56 -4.08 -6.22
C VAL A 22 -6.14 -3.53 -6.09
N GLN A 23 -5.22 -4.28 -5.49
CA GLN A 23 -3.81 -3.89 -5.34
C GLN A 23 -3.17 -3.63 -6.71
N ARG A 24 -3.43 -4.51 -7.67
CA ARG A 24 -2.89 -4.41 -9.03
C ARG A 24 -3.41 -3.18 -9.77
N GLY A 25 -4.73 -2.96 -9.76
CA GLY A 25 -5.33 -1.78 -10.39
C GLY A 25 -4.84 -0.47 -9.78
N THR A 26 -4.85 -0.42 -8.45
CA THR A 26 -4.36 0.74 -7.69
C THR A 26 -2.89 1.02 -7.99
N GLY A 27 -2.06 -0.03 -8.02
CA GLY A 27 -0.65 0.09 -8.38
C GLY A 27 -0.44 0.65 -9.78
N ARG A 28 -1.25 0.24 -10.77
CA ARG A 28 -1.20 0.79 -12.14
C ARG A 28 -1.56 2.28 -12.17
N LEU A 29 -2.64 2.67 -11.50
CA LEU A 29 -3.03 4.08 -11.37
C LEU A 29 -1.92 4.93 -10.77
N LEU A 30 -1.37 4.51 -9.61
CA LEU A 30 -0.30 5.24 -8.94
C LEU A 30 0.95 5.40 -9.81
N ARG A 31 1.29 4.39 -10.62
CA ARG A 31 2.40 4.46 -11.58
C ARG A 31 2.13 5.48 -12.69
N THR A 32 0.90 5.55 -13.20
CA THR A 32 0.50 6.58 -14.17
C THR A 32 0.58 7.99 -13.58
N LEU A 33 0.31 8.13 -12.28
CA LEU A 33 0.48 9.38 -11.53
C LEU A 33 1.95 9.70 -11.18
N GLY A 34 2.91 8.88 -11.60
CA GLY A 34 4.35 9.11 -11.39
C GLY A 34 4.89 8.63 -10.05
N PHE A 35 4.15 7.82 -9.30
CA PHE A 35 4.61 7.26 -8.03
C PHE A 35 5.42 5.96 -8.23
N SER A 36 6.39 5.77 -7.34
CA SER A 36 6.95 4.45 -7.02
C SER A 36 6.14 3.82 -5.89
N ILE A 37 6.02 2.49 -5.84
CA ILE A 37 5.20 1.80 -4.83
C ILE A 37 5.95 0.65 -4.18
N VAL A 38 5.64 0.39 -2.91
CA VAL A 38 5.89 -0.88 -2.21
C VAL A 38 4.59 -1.32 -1.54
N THR A 39 4.37 -2.63 -1.45
CA THR A 39 3.20 -3.22 -0.79
C THR A 39 3.55 -3.71 0.61
N GLU A 40 2.56 -3.90 1.48
CA GLU A 40 2.75 -4.60 2.77
C GLU A 40 3.88 -4.03 3.64
N MET A 41 4.08 -2.70 3.65
CA MET A 41 5.22 -2.09 4.34
C MET A 41 4.93 -1.96 5.85
N PRO A 42 5.78 -2.54 6.73
CA PRO A 42 5.61 -2.38 8.18
C PRO A 42 5.88 -0.92 8.58
N LEU A 43 5.08 -0.37 9.50
CA LEU A 43 5.18 1.00 9.99
C LEU A 43 5.76 1.03 11.40
N ALA A 44 6.30 2.18 11.80
CA ALA A 44 6.84 2.37 13.15
C ALA A 44 5.79 2.22 14.26
N SER A 45 4.49 2.31 13.92
CA SER A 45 3.38 2.06 14.84
C SER A 45 3.11 0.57 15.12
N GLY A 46 3.85 -0.35 14.48
CA GLY A 46 3.58 -1.78 14.52
C GLY A 46 2.48 -2.24 13.56
N ARG A 47 1.88 -1.32 12.80
CA ARG A 47 0.96 -1.62 11.69
C ARG A 47 1.70 -1.99 10.41
N ARG A 48 0.94 -2.34 9.38
CA ARG A 48 1.42 -2.57 8.03
C ARG A 48 0.51 -1.81 7.08
N ALA A 49 1.09 -1.04 6.16
CA ALA A 49 0.34 -0.35 5.11
C ALA A 49 0.26 -1.26 3.87
N ASP A 50 -0.92 -1.38 3.28
CA ASP A 50 -1.14 -2.29 2.14
C ASP A 50 -0.37 -1.80 0.90
N ILE A 51 -0.47 -0.50 0.58
CA ILE A 51 0.36 0.16 -0.43
C ILE A 51 0.92 1.46 0.14
N VAL A 52 2.23 1.66 -0.01
CA VAL A 52 2.88 2.95 0.18
C VAL A 52 3.36 3.44 -1.17
N ALA A 53 3.00 4.67 -1.53
CA ALA A 53 3.41 5.32 -2.76
C ALA A 53 4.33 6.51 -2.44
N LEU A 54 5.44 6.62 -3.17
CA LEU A 54 6.42 7.71 -3.05
C LEU A 54 6.56 8.46 -4.38
N SER A 55 6.25 9.77 -4.37
CA SER A 55 6.40 10.66 -5.52
C SER A 55 7.84 11.13 -5.70
N GLN A 56 8.18 11.68 -6.87
CA GLN A 56 9.49 12.30 -7.12
C GLN A 56 9.75 13.52 -6.21
N ALA A 57 8.69 14.23 -5.79
CA ALA A 57 8.77 15.34 -4.86
C ALA A 57 8.88 14.89 -3.38
N GLY A 58 8.78 13.59 -3.12
CA GLY A 58 8.85 13.02 -1.78
C GLY A 58 7.51 13.00 -1.03
N ASP A 59 6.39 13.14 -1.74
CA ASP A 59 5.06 12.90 -1.17
C ASP A 59 4.90 11.42 -0.87
N VAL A 60 4.35 11.12 0.30
CA VAL A 60 4.10 9.75 0.75
C VAL A 60 2.60 9.55 0.84
N TRP A 61 2.04 8.65 0.03
CA TRP A 61 0.64 8.24 0.17
C TRP A 61 0.58 6.84 0.78
N ILE A 62 -0.44 6.61 1.61
CA ILE A 62 -0.84 5.26 2.00
C ILE A 62 -2.19 4.97 1.35
N VAL A 63 -2.32 3.77 0.81
CA VAL A 63 -3.59 3.23 0.31
C VAL A 63 -3.88 1.93 1.04
N GLU A 64 -4.99 1.89 1.76
CA GLU A 64 -5.49 0.71 2.47
C GLU A 64 -6.55 0.01 1.61
N ILE A 65 -6.35 -1.28 1.36
CA ILE A 65 -7.20 -2.11 0.51
C ILE A 65 -8.31 -2.74 1.36
N LYS A 66 -9.56 -2.56 0.94
CA LYS A 66 -10.72 -3.22 1.56
C LYS A 66 -11.42 -4.07 0.51
N SER A 67 -11.26 -5.39 0.61
CA SER A 67 -11.85 -6.34 -0.33
C SER A 67 -13.31 -6.67 -0.01
N SER A 68 -13.75 -6.35 1.21
CA SER A 68 -15.10 -6.59 1.69
C SER A 68 -15.57 -5.56 2.73
N LEU A 69 -16.88 -5.52 3.00
CA LEU A 69 -17.45 -4.73 4.09
C LEU A 69 -16.95 -5.18 5.46
N ALA A 70 -16.62 -6.46 5.62
CA ALA A 70 -16.06 -6.98 6.86
C ALA A 70 -14.64 -6.42 7.09
N ASP A 71 -13.82 -6.34 6.05
CA ASP A 71 -12.47 -5.76 6.12
C ASP A 71 -12.54 -4.29 6.56
N LEU A 72 -13.47 -3.52 5.98
CA LEU A 72 -13.67 -2.12 6.34
C LEU A 72 -14.07 -1.97 7.81
N ARG A 73 -14.99 -2.82 8.29
CA ARG A 73 -15.46 -2.78 9.69
C ARG A 73 -14.39 -3.21 10.69
N ALA A 74 -13.48 -4.10 10.30
CA ALA A 74 -12.39 -4.56 11.15
C ALA A 74 -11.31 -3.48 11.36
N ASP A 75 -11.16 -2.57 10.40
CA ASP A 75 -10.14 -1.51 10.45
C ASP A 75 -10.55 -0.30 11.29
N GLY A 76 -10.87 -0.53 12.57
CA GLY A 76 -11.31 0.54 13.48
C GLY A 76 -10.22 1.55 13.86
N LYS A 77 -8.97 1.37 13.39
CA LYS A 77 -7.84 2.26 13.72
C LYS A 77 -7.12 2.80 12.49
N TRP A 78 -7.80 2.80 11.36
CA TRP A 78 -7.33 3.41 10.12
C TRP A 78 -6.84 4.87 10.26
N PRO A 79 -7.38 5.74 11.16
CA PRO A 79 -6.90 7.13 11.24
C PRO A 79 -5.42 7.24 11.60
N ASP A 80 -4.86 6.22 12.25
CA ASP A 80 -3.46 6.23 12.64
C ASP A 80 -2.49 6.12 11.47
N TYR A 81 -2.95 5.67 10.28
CA TYR A 81 -2.11 5.69 9.08
C TYR A 81 -1.74 7.11 8.65
N ARG A 82 -2.52 8.13 9.05
CA ARG A 82 -2.22 9.54 8.80
C ARG A 82 -0.93 10.03 9.45
N TRP A 83 -0.46 9.36 10.50
CA TRP A 83 0.85 9.66 11.10
C TRP A 83 2.03 9.27 10.19
N HIS A 84 1.76 8.56 9.09
CA HIS A 84 2.75 7.94 8.22
C HIS A 84 2.61 8.35 6.74
N CYS A 85 1.66 9.21 6.38
CA CYS A 85 1.48 9.68 5.01
C CYS A 85 1.06 11.16 4.95
N ASP A 86 1.20 11.76 3.77
CA ASP A 86 0.63 13.07 3.44
C ASP A 86 -0.84 12.97 3.05
N ARG A 87 -1.22 11.81 2.49
CA ARG A 87 -2.58 11.48 2.04
C ARG A 87 -2.87 10.02 2.28
N LEU A 88 -4.08 9.77 2.78
CA LEU A 88 -4.60 8.43 3.05
C LEU A 88 -5.80 8.16 2.15
N TYR A 89 -5.71 7.07 1.38
CA TYR A 89 -6.78 6.58 0.53
C TYR A 89 -7.24 5.20 1.01
N PHE A 90 -8.52 4.91 0.80
CA PHE A 90 -8.97 3.52 0.69
C PHE A 90 -9.04 3.12 -0.78
N ALA A 91 -8.70 1.87 -1.08
CA ALA A 91 -8.99 1.25 -2.36
C ALA A 91 -9.91 0.04 -2.19
N ALA A 92 -10.90 -0.10 -3.05
CA ALA A 92 -11.86 -1.20 -2.97
C ALA A 92 -12.43 -1.56 -4.35
N PRO A 93 -13.05 -2.75 -4.48
CA PRO A 93 -13.84 -3.07 -5.66
C PRO A 93 -14.98 -2.06 -5.83
N PRO A 94 -15.33 -1.68 -7.08
CA PRO A 94 -16.42 -0.73 -7.33
C PRO A 94 -17.76 -1.15 -6.68
N GLU A 95 -17.99 -2.46 -6.52
CA GLU A 95 -19.21 -3.05 -5.96
C GLU A 95 -19.43 -2.72 -4.48
N LEU A 96 -18.37 -2.40 -3.73
CA LEU A 96 -18.52 -2.02 -2.32
C LEU A 96 -19.15 -0.63 -2.15
N GLY A 97 -19.05 0.21 -3.18
CA GLY A 97 -19.60 1.56 -3.22
C GLY A 97 -18.83 2.56 -2.37
N ARG A 98 -18.71 3.82 -2.83
CA ARG A 98 -18.00 4.87 -2.09
C ARG A 98 -18.69 5.22 -0.76
N ASP A 99 -20.02 5.19 -0.69
CA ASP A 99 -20.79 5.81 0.40
C ASP A 99 -20.57 5.19 1.79
N ILE A 100 -20.04 3.96 1.86
CA ILE A 100 -19.74 3.30 3.13
C ILE A 100 -18.38 3.71 3.72
N PHE A 101 -17.54 4.40 2.96
CA PHE A 101 -16.20 4.80 3.37
C PHE A 101 -16.18 6.16 4.07
N PRO A 102 -15.21 6.40 4.98
CA PRO A 102 -15.01 7.71 5.58
C PRO A 102 -14.76 8.80 4.52
N ARG A 103 -15.47 9.92 4.65
CA ARG A 103 -15.33 11.07 3.74
C ARG A 103 -14.08 11.89 3.98
N ASP A 104 -13.44 11.73 5.13
CA ASP A 104 -12.19 12.41 5.44
C ASP A 104 -10.97 11.64 4.89
N ALA A 105 -11.14 10.48 4.26
CA ALA A 105 -10.11 9.80 3.48
C ALA A 105 -10.47 9.84 1.98
N GLY A 106 -9.45 9.76 1.12
CA GLY A 106 -9.68 9.61 -0.32
C GLY A 106 -10.18 8.21 -0.66
N PHE A 107 -10.71 8.04 -1.87
CA PHE A 107 -11.19 6.74 -2.33
C PHE A 107 -10.81 6.45 -3.76
N ILE A 108 -10.40 5.20 -3.96
CA ILE A 108 -10.00 4.63 -5.23
C ILE A 108 -10.90 3.43 -5.51
N ALA A 109 -11.67 3.49 -6.59
CA ALA A 109 -12.34 2.31 -7.13
C ALA A 109 -11.37 1.57 -8.05
N ALA A 110 -11.15 0.27 -7.82
CA ALA A 110 -10.11 -0.48 -8.53
C ALA A 110 -10.48 -1.94 -8.79
N ASP A 111 -9.93 -2.49 -9.86
CA ASP A 111 -9.97 -3.91 -10.22
C ASP A 111 -8.61 -4.37 -10.78
N SER A 112 -8.54 -5.58 -11.34
CA SER A 112 -7.28 -6.13 -11.86
C SER A 112 -6.75 -5.42 -13.11
N TYR A 113 -7.56 -4.57 -13.73
CA TYR A 113 -7.27 -3.85 -14.97
C TYR A 113 -6.79 -2.44 -14.70
N GLY A 114 -7.43 -1.71 -13.79
CA GLY A 114 -7.09 -0.33 -13.49
C GLY A 114 -7.77 0.20 -12.24
N ALA A 115 -7.71 1.52 -12.06
CA ALA A 115 -8.34 2.19 -10.94
C ALA A 115 -8.60 3.67 -11.25
N GLU A 116 -9.53 4.26 -10.52
CA GLU A 116 -9.91 5.67 -10.60
C GLU A 116 -10.03 6.27 -9.19
N ILE A 117 -9.48 7.48 -9.00
CA ILE A 117 -9.71 8.26 -7.78
C ILE A 117 -11.10 8.89 -7.90
N LEU A 118 -12.06 8.44 -7.09
CA LEU A 118 -13.40 9.04 -7.06
C LEU A 118 -13.49 10.21 -6.09
N ASP A 119 -12.71 10.15 -5.00
CA ASP A 119 -12.62 11.23 -4.03
C ASP A 119 -11.17 11.49 -3.65
N GLU A 120 -10.77 12.75 -3.74
CA GLU A 120 -9.43 13.18 -3.34
C GLU A 120 -9.25 13.14 -1.83
N ALA A 121 -8.12 12.60 -1.37
CA ALA A 121 -7.78 12.58 0.04
C ALA A 121 -7.39 14.00 0.50
N PRO A 122 -7.85 14.45 1.68
CA PRO A 122 -7.35 15.69 2.26
C PRO A 122 -5.87 15.58 2.60
N GLU A 123 -5.14 16.67 2.34
CA GLU A 123 -3.70 16.73 2.57
C GLU A 123 -3.38 17.06 4.03
N HIS A 124 -2.43 16.33 4.59
CA HIS A 124 -1.87 16.55 5.92
C HIS A 124 -0.37 16.24 5.89
N ARG A 125 0.44 17.27 5.60
CA ARG A 125 1.86 17.08 5.34
C ARG A 125 2.61 16.45 6.51
N LEU A 126 3.40 15.42 6.22
CA LEU A 126 4.33 14.84 7.18
C LEU A 126 5.40 15.86 7.58
N ALA A 127 5.70 15.88 8.88
CA ALA A 127 6.87 16.56 9.41
C ALA A 127 8.17 15.97 8.81
N GLY A 128 9.19 16.81 8.63
CA GLY A 128 10.46 16.43 8.00
C GLY A 128 11.11 15.15 8.56
N PRO A 129 11.23 14.99 9.89
CA PRO A 129 11.79 13.76 10.47
C PRO A 129 10.99 12.50 10.13
N THR A 130 9.66 12.57 10.20
CA THR A 130 8.77 11.45 9.86
C THR A 130 8.87 11.09 8.38
N ARG A 131 8.88 12.09 7.49
CA ARG A 131 9.08 11.89 6.05
C ARG A 131 10.41 11.19 5.75
N LYS A 132 11.49 11.62 6.40
CA LYS A 132 12.81 10.98 6.27
C LYS A 132 12.76 9.51 6.70
N ALA A 133 12.15 9.23 7.86
CA ALA A 133 12.01 7.85 8.35
C ALA A 133 11.21 6.97 7.39
N MET A 134 10.07 7.47 6.89
CA MET A 134 9.24 6.77 5.90
C MET A 134 10.00 6.49 4.60
N THR A 135 10.72 7.49 4.08
CA THR A 135 11.50 7.36 2.84
C THR A 135 12.63 6.33 2.98
N LEU A 136 13.36 6.35 4.10
CA LEU A 136 14.42 5.37 4.37
C LEU A 136 13.86 3.95 4.47
N ARG A 137 12.72 3.79 5.14
CA ARG A 137 12.06 2.49 5.28
C ARG A 137 11.58 1.95 3.92
N PHE A 138 10.92 2.80 3.13
CA PHE A 138 10.51 2.51 1.76
C PHE A 138 11.69 2.05 0.90
N ALA A 139 12.78 2.83 0.89
CA ALA A 139 13.95 2.54 0.07
C ALA A 139 14.63 1.22 0.46
N ARG A 140 14.78 0.95 1.77
CA ARG A 140 15.34 -0.31 2.27
C ARG A 140 14.48 -1.50 1.89
N LEU A 141 13.17 -1.42 2.12
CA LEU A 141 12.25 -2.52 1.78
C LEU A 141 12.26 -2.80 0.28
N ALA A 142 12.18 -1.75 -0.56
CA ALA A 142 12.22 -1.89 -2.00
C ALA A 142 13.51 -2.57 -2.49
N ALA A 143 14.67 -2.14 -1.96
CA ALA A 143 15.97 -2.71 -2.31
C ALA A 143 16.11 -4.18 -1.87
N LEU A 144 15.66 -4.51 -0.66
CA LEU A 144 15.69 -5.88 -0.13
C LEU A 144 14.81 -6.82 -0.97
N ARG A 145 13.61 -6.39 -1.35
CA ARG A 145 12.72 -7.18 -2.21
C ARG A 145 13.27 -7.34 -3.61
N LEU A 146 13.81 -6.27 -4.21
CA LEU A 146 14.47 -6.36 -5.51
C LEU A 146 15.64 -7.34 -5.48
N HIS A 147 16.46 -7.32 -4.43
CA HIS A 147 17.56 -8.27 -4.28
C HIS A 147 17.04 -9.70 -4.10
N SER A 148 15.97 -9.90 -3.34
CA SER A 148 15.34 -11.23 -3.16
C SER A 148 14.80 -11.81 -4.47
N LEU A 149 14.35 -10.96 -5.40
CA LEU A 149 13.99 -11.39 -6.75
C LEU A 149 15.21 -11.76 -7.61
N ALA A 150 16.32 -11.03 -7.45
CA ALA A 150 17.56 -11.26 -8.18
C ALA A 150 18.35 -12.48 -7.66
N ASP A 151 18.30 -12.72 -6.35
CA ASP A 151 18.91 -13.85 -5.64
C ASP A 151 17.94 -14.44 -4.60
N PRO A 152 17.04 -15.34 -5.02
CA PRO A 152 16.06 -15.95 -4.12
C PRO A 152 16.66 -16.78 -2.98
N ALA A 153 17.92 -17.22 -3.09
CA ALA A 153 18.59 -17.99 -2.05
C ALA A 153 19.05 -17.11 -0.87
N ALA A 154 19.21 -15.80 -1.09
CA ALA A 154 19.59 -14.82 -0.09
C ALA A 154 18.38 -14.11 0.56
N ARG A 155 17.21 -14.76 0.59
CA ARG A 155 15.96 -14.14 1.07
C ARG A 155 16.11 -13.59 2.49
N PHE A 156 15.69 -12.33 2.63
CA PHE A 156 15.65 -11.63 3.91
C PHE A 156 14.31 -11.87 4.62
N ASP A 157 14.34 -11.96 5.96
CA ASP A 157 13.13 -12.01 6.79
C ASP A 157 12.63 -10.58 7.10
N GLU A 158 11.49 -10.22 6.50
CA GLU A 158 10.88 -8.88 6.59
C GLU A 158 10.50 -8.46 8.01
N GLY A 159 10.44 -9.39 8.97
CA GLY A 159 10.12 -9.12 10.38
C GLY A 159 11.14 -8.25 11.14
N SER A 160 12.29 -7.95 10.52
CA SER A 160 13.40 -7.23 11.16
C SER A 160 13.54 -5.75 10.77
N LEU A 161 12.52 -5.16 10.11
CA LEU A 161 12.48 -3.74 9.67
C LEU A 161 11.68 -2.77 10.55
#